data_AF-A0A178VWS8-F1
#
_entry.id   AF-A0A178VWS8-F1
#
_cell.length_a   1.000
_cell.length_b   1.000
_cell.length_c   1.000
_cell.angle_alpha   90.00
_cell.angle_beta   90.00
_cell.angle_gamma   90.00
#
_symmetry.space_group_name_H-M   'P 1'
#
loop_
_entity.id
_entity.type
_entity.pdbx_description
1 polymer ?
#
loop_
_entity_poly.entity_id
_entity_poly.type
_entity_poly.pdbx_seq_one_letter_code
_entity_poly.pdbx_strand_id
1 'polypeptide(L)'
;MTFDVSGNIEGNLLPTGEDDMAWQKRDGLVKLWIYGTLAQPLFRSVFKTCGSARDIWLHVENQFRNNRKLVELDNELRTMEIGDMMIRDYCQKVKFVADLLTNVAIILL
;
A
#
# COMPACT_ATOMS: atom_id res chain seq x y z
N MET A 1 -25.18 -13.77 10.63
CA MET A 1 -24.64 -12.90 11.69
C MET A 1 -23.47 -12.16 11.08
N THR A 2 -23.71 -10.95 10.56
CA THR A 2 -22.68 -10.11 9.98
C THR A 2 -22.01 -9.38 11.13
N PHE A 3 -20.73 -9.64 11.38
CA PHE A 3 -19.97 -8.84 12.32
C PHE A 3 -19.81 -7.45 11.71
N ASP A 4 -20.43 -6.44 12.32
CA ASP A 4 -20.33 -5.04 11.91
C ASP A 4 -18.93 -4.49 12.28
N VAL A 5 -17.93 -4.88 11.49
CA VAL A 5 -16.52 -4.51 11.66
C VAL A 5 -15.93 -3.81 10.44
N SER A 6 -16.66 -3.75 9.32
CA SER A 6 -16.21 -3.09 8.08
C SER A 6 -15.81 -1.64 8.33
N GLY A 7 -16.50 -0.97 9.25
CA GLY A 7 -16.18 0.40 9.57
C GLY A 7 -14.83 0.64 10.23
N ASN A 8 -14.24 -0.37 10.87
CA ASN A 8 -12.87 -0.32 11.38
C ASN A 8 -11.83 -0.38 10.24
N ILE A 9 -12.18 -0.94 9.08
CA ILE A 9 -11.32 -0.99 7.88
C ILE A 9 -11.53 0.23 6.99
N GLU A 10 -12.76 0.75 6.93
CA GLU A 10 -13.10 1.93 6.11
C GLU A 10 -12.76 3.24 6.82
N GLY A 11 -12.69 3.22 8.15
CA GLY A 11 -12.44 4.40 8.99
C GLY A 11 -13.69 5.25 9.26
N ASN A 12 -14.88 4.73 8.99
CA ASN A 12 -16.15 5.40 9.30
C ASN A 12 -16.65 5.12 10.74
N LEU A 13 -16.12 4.08 11.40
CA LEU A 13 -16.31 3.83 12.83
C LEU A 13 -15.09 4.37 13.58
N LEU A 14 -15.27 5.54 14.18
CA LEU A 14 -14.27 6.16 15.05
C LEU A 14 -14.57 5.83 16.52
N PRO A 15 -13.53 5.72 17.38
CA PRO A 15 -13.74 5.56 18.80
C PRO A 15 -14.45 6.79 19.38
N THR A 16 -15.39 6.56 20.30
CA THR A 16 -16.14 7.64 20.97
C THR A 16 -15.37 8.31 22.12
N GLY A 17 -14.21 7.76 22.48
CA GLY A 17 -13.26 8.25 23.47
C GLY A 17 -12.09 7.29 23.63
N GLU A 18 -11.09 7.63 24.44
CA GLU A 18 -9.90 6.77 24.65
C GLU A 18 -10.26 5.41 25.28
N ASP A 19 -11.30 5.37 26.11
CA ASP A 19 -11.80 4.16 26.80
C ASP A 19 -12.93 3.43 26.05
N ASP A 20 -13.06 3.62 24.73
CA ASP A 20 -14.05 2.89 23.92
C ASP A 20 -13.65 1.41 23.74
N MET A 21 -13.87 0.63 24.80
CA MET A 21 -13.52 -0.79 24.87
C MET A 21 -14.22 -1.63 23.79
N ALA A 22 -15.42 -1.22 23.39
CA ALA A 22 -16.17 -1.92 22.34
C ALA A 22 -15.48 -1.71 20.98
N TRP A 23 -15.08 -0.48 20.66
CA TRP A 23 -14.31 -0.17 19.47
C TRP A 23 -12.96 -0.88 19.47
N GLN A 24 -12.20 -0.80 20.58
CA GLN A 24 -10.89 -1.45 20.71
C GLN A 24 -10.95 -2.97 20.51
N LYS A 25 -12.01 -3.62 21.02
CA LYS A 25 -12.21 -5.06 20.82
C LYS A 25 -12.47 -5.40 19.35
N ARG A 26 -13.28 -4.60 18.64
CA ARG A 26 -13.52 -4.79 17.20
C ARG A 26 -12.23 -4.56 16.41
N ASP A 27 -11.53 -3.47 16.70
CA ASP A 27 -10.25 -3.13 16.06
C ASP A 27 -9.21 -4.25 16.25
N GLY A 28 -9.08 -4.79 17.46
CA GLY A 28 -8.22 -5.93 17.77
C GLY A 28 -8.57 -7.21 17.00
N LEU A 29 -9.86 -7.52 16.83
CA LEU A 29 -10.31 -8.66 16.04
C LEU A 29 -9.96 -8.49 14.55
N VAL A 30 -10.17 -7.29 14.01
CA VAL A 30 -9.84 -6.99 12.61
C VAL A 30 -8.33 -7.06 12.39
N LYS A 31 -7.52 -6.54 13.32
CA LYS A 31 -6.04 -6.69 13.29
C LYS A 31 -5.63 -8.14 13.22
N LEU A 32 -6.17 -8.98 14.10
CA LEU A 32 -5.85 -10.41 14.12
C LEU A 32 -6.22 -11.09 12.80
N TRP A 33 -7.37 -10.74 12.21
CA TRP A 33 -7.79 -11.28 10.93
C TRP A 33 -6.89 -10.82 9.78
N ILE A 34 -6.52 -9.54 9.71
CA ILE A 34 -5.56 -9.04 8.73
C ILE A 34 -4.24 -9.80 8.89
N TYR A 35 -3.64 -9.81 10.07
CA TYR A 35 -2.37 -10.50 10.30
C TYR A 35 -2.40 -12.00 10.04
N GLY A 36 -3.51 -12.67 10.39
CA GLY A 36 -3.69 -14.10 10.17
C GLY A 36 -3.85 -14.50 8.70
N THR A 37 -4.14 -13.55 7.81
CA THR A 37 -4.32 -13.80 6.36
C THR A 37 -3.12 -13.38 5.52
N LEU A 38 -2.16 -12.62 6.07
CA LEU A 38 -0.98 -12.18 5.35
C LEU A 38 0.06 -13.31 5.21
N ALA A 39 0.66 -13.40 4.02
CA ALA A 39 1.85 -14.22 3.83
C ALA A 39 3.01 -13.70 4.69
N GLN A 40 3.88 -14.60 5.18
CA GLN A 40 4.94 -14.28 6.13
C GLN A 40 5.88 -13.13 5.70
N PRO A 41 6.31 -12.99 4.42
CA PRO A 41 7.13 -11.87 3.99
C PRO A 41 6.40 -10.53 4.09
N LEU A 42 5.14 -10.50 3.68
CA LEU A 42 4.30 -9.31 3.74
C LEU A 42 4.03 -8.93 5.19
N PHE A 43 3.72 -9.90 6.05
CA PHE A 43 3.56 -9.68 7.49
C PHE A 43 4.79 -8.98 8.09
N ARG A 44 6.02 -9.45 7.81
CA ARG A 44 7.24 -8.83 8.31
C ARG A 44 7.43 -7.38 7.85
N SER A 45 7.01 -7.07 6.63
CA SER A 45 7.07 -5.72 6.06
C SER A 45 6.03 -4.78 6.67
N VAL A 46 4.80 -5.27 6.89
CA VAL A 46 3.68 -4.42 7.32
C VAL A 46 3.44 -4.39 8.84
N PHE A 47 4.08 -5.29 9.58
CA PHE A 47 3.86 -5.39 11.03
C PHE A 47 4.34 -4.11 11.73
N LYS A 48 3.42 -3.46 12.43
CA LYS A 48 3.68 -2.33 13.31
C LYS A 48 3.05 -2.60 14.66
N THR A 49 3.78 -2.32 15.73
CA THR A 49 3.33 -2.50 17.12
C THR A 49 2.24 -1.50 17.53
N CYS A 50 2.13 -0.37 16.82
CA CYS A 50 1.16 0.69 17.09
C CYS A 50 0.38 1.06 15.81
N GLY A 51 -0.91 1.36 15.96
CA GLY A 51 -1.82 1.75 14.86
C GLY A 51 -3.16 1.02 14.97
N SER A 52 -4.20 1.54 14.33
CA SER A 52 -5.51 0.90 14.17
C SER A 52 -5.51 -0.16 13.07
N ALA A 53 -6.55 -0.99 13.01
CA ALA A 53 -6.76 -1.91 11.89
C ALA A 53 -6.80 -1.17 10.54
N ARG A 54 -7.35 0.05 10.52
CA ARG A 54 -7.35 0.94 9.36
C ARG A 54 -5.94 1.28 8.89
N ASP A 55 -5.05 1.65 9.82
CA ASP A 55 -3.67 2.02 9.49
C ASP A 55 -2.92 0.84 8.87
N ILE A 56 -3.12 -0.36 9.43
CA ILE A 56 -2.51 -1.59 8.91
C ILE A 56 -3.06 -1.91 7.51
N TRP A 57 -4.38 -1.82 7.33
CA TRP A 57 -5.03 -2.04 6.04
C TRP A 57 -4.52 -1.08 4.96
N LEU A 58 -4.46 0.23 5.27
CA LEU A 58 -3.92 1.24 4.35
C LEU A 58 -2.47 0.97 3.98
N HIS A 59 -1.67 0.51 4.93
CA HIS A 59 -0.28 0.18 4.67
C HIS A 59 -0.15 -1.02 3.72
N VAL A 60 -0.93 -2.08 3.95
CA VAL A 60 -1.02 -3.24 3.04
C VAL A 60 -1.48 -2.81 1.65
N GLU A 61 -2.56 -2.02 1.56
CA GLU A 61 -3.09 -1.52 0.29
C GLU A 61 -2.04 -0.72 -0.49
N ASN A 62 -1.31 0.16 0.20
CA ASN A 62 -0.27 0.99 -0.42
C ASN A 62 0.89 0.15 -0.96
N GLN A 63 1.30 -0.90 -0.25
CA GLN A 63 2.33 -1.84 -0.72
C GLN A 63 1.94 -2.49 -2.05
N PHE A 64 0.73 -3.03 -2.16
CA PHE A 64 0.25 -3.63 -3.41
C PHE A 64 0.07 -2.60 -4.53
N ARG A 65 -0.43 -1.41 -4.21
CA ARG A 65 -0.60 -0.31 -5.18
C ARG A 65 0.74 0.15 -5.75
N ASN A 66 1.75 0.34 -4.89
CA ASN A 66 3.09 0.74 -5.31
C ASN A 66 3.78 -0.36 -6.12
N ASN A 67 3.62 -1.63 -5.75
CA ASN A 67 4.14 -2.74 -6.53
C ASN A 67 3.51 -2.79 -7.94
N ARG A 68 2.19 -2.62 -8.05
CA ARG A 68 1.53 -2.52 -9.38
C ARG A 68 2.12 -1.37 -10.21
N LYS A 69 2.32 -0.20 -9.60
CA LYS A 69 2.93 0.96 -10.27
C LYS A 69 4.38 0.68 -10.71
N LEU A 70 5.17 -0.06 -9.94
CA LEU A 70 6.51 -0.49 -10.36
C LEU A 70 6.46 -1.36 -11.60
N VAL A 71 5.57 -2.35 -11.62
CA VAL A 71 5.43 -3.26 -12.78
C VAL A 71 4.98 -2.48 -14.01
N GLU A 72 4.03 -1.55 -13.87
CA GLU A 72 3.58 -0.67 -14.96
C GLU A 72 4.74 0.17 -15.52
N LEU A 73 5.54 0.80 -14.65
CA LEU A 73 6.67 1.64 -15.06
C LEU A 73 7.84 0.85 -15.64
N ASP A 74 8.14 -0.35 -15.12
CA ASP A 74 9.17 -1.24 -15.68
C ASP A 74 8.76 -1.68 -17.08
N ASN A 75 7.48 -2.03 -17.27
CA ASN A 75 6.95 -2.35 -18.58
C ASN A 75 6.98 -1.14 -19.54
N GLU A 76 6.60 0.06 -19.08
CA GLU A 76 6.71 1.28 -19.89
C GLU A 76 8.15 1.51 -20.34
N LEU A 77 9.12 1.38 -19.43
CA LEU A 77 10.53 1.58 -19.75
C LEU A 77 11.03 0.55 -20.77
N ARG A 78 10.67 -0.73 -20.62
CA ARG A 78 11.09 -1.82 -21.53
C ARG A 78 10.47 -1.72 -22.93
N THR A 79 9.28 -1.16 -23.02
CA THR A 79 8.52 -1.02 -24.28
C THR A 79 8.69 0.37 -24.91
N MET A 80 9.48 1.25 -24.30
CA MET A 80 9.68 2.60 -24.81
C MET A 80 10.51 2.58 -26.09
N GLU A 81 9.98 3.18 -27.14
CA GLU A 81 10.65 3.34 -28.42
C GLU A 81 10.79 4.83 -28.77
N ILE A 82 11.82 5.18 -29.53
CA ILE A 82 12.10 6.57 -29.91
C ILE A 82 11.04 7.13 -30.88
N GLY A 83 10.53 6.31 -31.80
CA GLY A 83 9.61 6.74 -32.85
C GLY A 83 10.15 7.96 -33.62
N ASP A 84 9.30 8.97 -33.79
CA ASP A 84 9.62 10.25 -34.44
C ASP A 84 10.14 11.32 -33.47
N MET A 85 10.39 10.97 -32.19
CA MET A 85 10.86 11.94 -31.19
C MET A 85 12.31 12.35 -31.46
N MET A 86 12.67 13.58 -31.08
CA MET A 86 14.09 13.94 -31.01
C MET A 86 14.79 13.12 -29.92
N ILE A 87 16.05 12.74 -30.17
CA ILE A 87 16.87 11.97 -29.23
C ILE A 87 16.88 12.60 -27.83
N ARG A 88 16.97 13.93 -27.76
CA ARG A 88 16.95 14.67 -26.49
C ARG A 88 15.68 14.39 -25.69
N ASP A 89 14.52 14.47 -26.34
CA ASP A 89 13.22 14.34 -25.69
C ASP A 89 12.99 12.89 -25.26
N TYR A 90 13.43 11.93 -26.09
CA TYR A 90 13.44 10.51 -25.73
C TYR A 90 14.31 10.24 -24.50
N CYS A 91 15.56 10.73 -24.46
CA CYS A 91 16.44 10.56 -23.31
C CYS A 91 15.87 11.20 -22.03
N GLN A 92 15.19 12.34 -22.14
CA GLN A 92 14.51 12.97 -21.01
C GLN A 92 13.35 12.10 -20.48
N LYS A 93 12.55 11.53 -21.39
CA LYS A 93 11.44 10.65 -21.01
C LYS A 93 11.93 9.36 -20.33
N VAL A 94 12.95 8.70 -20.90
CA VAL A 94 13.59 7.52 -20.31
C VAL A 94 14.11 7.84 -18.90
N LYS A 95 14.80 8.98 -18.75
CA LYS A 95 15.30 9.42 -17.45
C LYS A 95 14.16 9.62 -16.44
N PHE A 96 13.09 10.30 -16.84
CA PHE A 96 11.94 10.55 -15.97
C PHE A 96 11.32 9.24 -15.44
N VAL A 97 11.11 8.25 -16.30
CA VAL A 97 10.55 6.94 -15.88
C VAL A 97 11.53 6.19 -14.97
N ALA A 98 12.84 6.23 -15.27
CA ALA A 98 13.87 5.62 -14.43
C ALA A 98 13.95 6.27 -13.03
N ASP A 99 13.85 7.60 -12.96
CA ASP A 99 13.81 8.32 -11.69
C ASP A 99 12.55 7.96 -10.88
N LEU A 100 11.40 7.81 -11.55
CA LEU A 100 10.15 7.40 -10.90
C LEU A 100 10.20 5.96 -10.38
N LEU A 101 10.79 5.04 -11.14
CA LEU A 101 11.04 3.65 -10.71
C LEU A 101 11.91 3.61 -9.44
N THR A 102 12.99 4.39 -9.42
CA THR A 102 13.87 4.49 -8.26
C THR A 102 13.11 4.98 -7.03
N ASN A 103 12.31 6.03 -7.18
CA ASN A 103 11.52 6.59 -6.09
C ASN A 103 10.50 5.58 -5.52
N VAL A 104 9.78 4.85 -6.38
CA VAL A 104 8.78 3.87 -5.92
C VAL A 104 9.46 2.64 -5.30
N ALA A 105 10.61 2.20 -5.82
CA ALA A 105 11.36 1.09 -5.26
C ALA A 105 11.87 1.39 -3.84
N ILE A 106 12.35 2.63 -3.60
CA ILE A 106 12.75 3.09 -2.26
C ILE A 106 11.59 3.04 -1.28
N ILE A 107 10.36 3.32 -1.71
CA ILE A 107 9.17 3.31 -0.83
C ILE A 107 8.76 1.88 -0.41
N LEU A 108 9.21 0.85 -1.14
CA LEU A 108 8.91 -0.55 -0.86
C LEU A 108 9.96 -1.27 -0.01
N LEU A 109 11.15 -0.69 0.18
CA LEU A 109 12.25 -1.23 0.98
C LEU A 109 12.19 -0.73 2.43
#